data_AF-A0A949Z3B2-F1
#
_entry.id   AF-A0A949Z3B2-F1
#
_cell.length_a   1.000
_cell.length_b   1.000
_cell.length_c   1.000
_cell.angle_alpha   90.00
_cell.angle_beta   90.00
_cell.angle_gamma   90.00
#
_symmetry.space_group_name_H-M   'P 1'
#
loop_
_entity.id
_entity.type
_entity.pdbx_description
1 polymer ?
#
loop_
_entity_poly.entity_id
_entity_poly.type
_entity_poly.pdbx_seq_one_letter_code
_entity_poly.pdbx_strand_id
1 'polypeptide(L)'
;MAATVSPQGAARAIVDPDHPWLGLHPFTEENQHYFFGRTAEIRDIFLRVRENPLTVLYANSGLGKTSLLRAGLIPKLRVERFRPVHLLLDFSSASPSLGDQVREALATVCADSDSDADALLERWRPLRSLWEIYAHERLRPAQIADRPP
;
A
#
# COMPACT_ATOMS: atom_id res chain seq x y z
N MET A 1 -33.74 14.44 -5.38
CA MET A 1 -33.36 13.31 -6.25
C MET A 1 -31.89 13.01 -5.97
N ALA A 2 -31.61 12.01 -5.13
CA ALA A 2 -30.26 11.65 -4.74
C ALA A 2 -29.72 10.60 -5.72
N ALA A 3 -28.62 10.92 -6.40
CA ALA A 3 -27.91 9.95 -7.23
C ALA A 3 -27.10 9.02 -6.33
N THR A 4 -27.62 7.81 -6.14
CA THR A 4 -26.86 6.68 -5.61
C THR A 4 -25.70 6.40 -6.57
N VAL A 5 -24.48 6.76 -6.17
CA VAL A 5 -23.28 6.28 -6.86
C VAL A 5 -23.12 4.80 -6.52
N SER A 6 -23.69 3.95 -7.37
CA SER A 6 -23.37 2.52 -7.41
C SER A 6 -21.87 2.38 -7.76
N PRO A 7 -21.09 1.58 -7.03
CA PRO A 7 -19.72 1.28 -7.43
C PRO A 7 -19.78 0.39 -8.68
N GLN A 8 -19.61 1.00 -9.86
CA GLN A 8 -19.61 0.28 -11.12
C GLN A 8 -18.20 -0.26 -11.41
N GLY A 9 -18.09 -1.60 -11.37
CA GLY A 9 -17.36 -2.32 -12.41
C GLY A 9 -15.89 -2.62 -12.19
N ALA A 10 -15.53 -3.35 -11.14
CA ALA A 10 -14.51 -4.39 -11.30
C ALA A 10 -15.28 -5.71 -11.37
N ALA A 11 -15.42 -6.29 -12.55
CA ALA A 11 -15.78 -7.70 -12.66
C ALA A 11 -14.85 -8.45 -11.70
N ARG A 12 -15.43 -9.16 -10.71
CA ARG A 12 -14.67 -10.06 -9.85
C ARG A 12 -14.12 -11.13 -10.78
N ALA A 13 -12.92 -10.93 -11.30
CA ALA A 13 -12.22 -11.96 -12.03
C ALA A 13 -12.04 -13.13 -11.05
N ILE A 14 -12.69 -14.24 -11.39
CA ILE A 14 -12.74 -15.44 -10.56
C ILE A 14 -11.43 -16.19 -10.82
N VAL A 15 -10.69 -16.50 -9.77
CA VAL A 15 -9.51 -17.38 -9.83
C VAL A 15 -9.91 -18.73 -9.30
N ASP A 16 -9.65 -19.76 -10.07
CA ASP A 16 -9.85 -21.15 -9.68
C ASP A 16 -8.64 -22.01 -10.11
N PRO A 17 -8.56 -23.28 -9.67
CA PRO A 17 -7.44 -24.15 -10.02
C PRO A 17 -7.25 -24.37 -11.51
N ASP A 18 -8.32 -24.28 -12.31
CA ASP A 18 -8.30 -24.47 -13.76
C ASP A 18 -7.96 -23.16 -14.50
N HIS A 19 -8.17 -22.01 -13.85
CA HIS A 19 -7.89 -20.66 -14.37
C HIS A 19 -7.17 -19.78 -13.33
N PRO A 20 -5.88 -20.04 -13.03
CA PRO A 20 -5.16 -19.36 -11.94
C PRO A 20 -4.72 -17.92 -12.29
N TRP A 21 -5.14 -17.37 -13.44
CA TRP A 21 -4.64 -16.11 -13.99
C TRP A 21 -5.73 -15.03 -14.06
N LEU A 22 -5.53 -13.92 -13.34
CA LEU A 22 -6.46 -12.78 -13.27
C LEU A 22 -6.36 -11.78 -14.44
N GLY A 23 -5.42 -11.98 -15.37
CA GLY A 23 -5.13 -11.00 -16.42
C GLY A 23 -4.67 -9.66 -15.83
N LEU A 24 -5.37 -8.57 -16.17
CA LEU A 24 -5.07 -7.21 -15.68
C LEU A 24 -5.60 -6.92 -14.28
N HIS A 25 -6.40 -7.82 -13.71
CA HIS A 25 -6.91 -7.64 -12.35
C HIS A 25 -5.82 -7.99 -11.33
N PRO A 26 -5.65 -7.18 -10.27
CA PRO A 26 -4.65 -7.47 -9.26
C PRO A 26 -5.09 -8.65 -8.39
N PHE A 27 -4.13 -9.51 -8.05
CA PHE A 27 -4.33 -10.49 -6.98
C PHE A 27 -4.54 -9.72 -5.66
N THR A 28 -5.46 -10.23 -4.84
CA THR A 28 -5.82 -9.75 -3.51
C THR A 28 -5.28 -10.71 -2.46
N GLU A 29 -5.41 -10.34 -1.19
CA GLU A 29 -5.10 -11.23 -0.06
C GLU A 29 -5.88 -12.55 -0.14
N GLU A 30 -7.14 -12.53 -0.58
CA GLU A 30 -8.02 -13.70 -0.69
C GLU A 30 -7.53 -14.75 -1.70
N ASN A 31 -6.86 -14.32 -2.77
CA ASN A 31 -6.35 -15.19 -3.83
C ASN A 31 -4.82 -15.30 -3.82
N GLN A 32 -4.18 -14.98 -2.69
CA GLN A 32 -2.73 -15.12 -2.48
C GLN A 32 -2.20 -16.52 -2.86
N HIS A 33 -2.99 -17.57 -2.64
CA HIS A 33 -2.61 -18.95 -2.95
C HIS A 33 -2.33 -19.20 -4.44
N TYR A 34 -2.76 -18.30 -5.33
CA TYR A 34 -2.48 -18.34 -6.76
C TYR A 34 -1.35 -17.39 -7.20
N PHE A 35 -0.77 -16.63 -6.27
CA PHE A 35 0.29 -15.67 -6.54
C PHE A 35 1.67 -16.27 -6.24
N PHE A 36 2.40 -16.66 -7.29
CA PHE A 36 3.67 -17.38 -7.18
C PHE A 36 4.89 -16.59 -7.70
N GLY A 37 6.09 -17.04 -7.32
CA GLY A 37 7.36 -16.60 -7.93
C GLY A 37 7.90 -15.25 -7.49
N ARG A 38 7.25 -14.57 -6.54
CA ARG A 38 7.62 -13.22 -6.07
C ARG A 38 8.07 -13.16 -4.61
N THR A 39 8.41 -14.30 -4.01
CA THR A 39 8.75 -14.41 -2.58
C THR A 39 9.99 -13.57 -2.21
N ALA A 40 10.98 -13.49 -3.08
CA ALA A 40 12.19 -12.71 -2.85
C ALA A 40 11.88 -11.20 -2.82
N GLU A 41 11.12 -10.71 -3.79
CA GLU A 41 10.72 -9.30 -3.89
C GLU A 41 9.83 -8.89 -2.72
N ILE A 42 8.88 -9.75 -2.32
CA ILE A 42 8.05 -9.50 -1.12
C ILE A 42 8.92 -9.36 0.12
N ARG A 43 9.90 -10.27 0.30
CA ARG A 43 10.82 -10.23 1.44
C ARG A 43 11.63 -8.94 1.46
N ASP A 44 12.19 -8.55 0.32
CA ASP A 44 13.05 -7.38 0.22
C ASP A 44 12.27 -6.08 0.46
N ILE A 45 11.05 -5.96 -0.08
CA ILE A 45 10.17 -4.81 0.20
C ILE A 45 9.78 -4.78 1.67
N PHE A 46 9.43 -5.93 2.26
CA PHE A 46 9.08 -6.01 3.68
C PHE A 46 10.21 -5.51 4.59
N LEU A 47 11.45 -5.92 4.34
CA LEU A 47 12.61 -5.46 5.11
C LEU A 47 12.77 -3.94 5.00
N ARG A 48 12.66 -3.38 3.79
CA ARG A 48 12.75 -1.93 3.56
C ARG A 48 11.65 -1.16 4.27
N VAL A 49 10.41 -1.61 4.19
CA VAL A 49 9.26 -0.99 4.87
C VAL A 49 9.42 -1.03 6.39
N ARG A 50 10.02 -2.10 6.93
CA ARG A 50 10.28 -2.22 8.38
C ARG A 50 11.39 -1.30 8.85
N GLU A 51 12.41 -1.08 8.04
CA GLU A 51 13.61 -0.33 8.41
C GLU A 51 13.53 1.16 8.07
N ASN A 52 12.65 1.54 7.14
CA ASN A 52 12.57 2.90 6.61
C ASN A 52 11.13 3.43 6.75
N PRO A 53 10.95 4.67 7.24
CA PRO A 53 9.63 5.29 7.35
C PRO A 53 8.96 5.53 5.98
N LEU A 54 9.75 5.57 4.90
CA LEU A 54 9.27 5.72 3.53
C LEU A 54 9.99 4.75 2.60
N THR A 55 9.22 3.98 1.84
CA THR A 55 9.72 3.11 0.76
C THR A 55 8.95 3.40 -0.52
N VAL A 56 9.67 3.71 -1.60
CA VAL A 56 9.07 3.95 -2.92
C VAL A 56 9.28 2.72 -3.81
N LEU A 57 8.18 2.14 -4.28
CA LEU A 57 8.18 1.04 -5.24
C LEU A 57 7.79 1.56 -6.63
N TYR A 58 8.66 1.37 -7.62
CA TYR A 58 8.41 1.75 -9.01
C TYR A 58 8.62 0.55 -9.95
N ALA A 59 7.82 0.48 -11.02
CA ALA A 59 7.95 -0.48 -12.12
C ALA A 59 7.03 -0.05 -13.27
N ASN A 60 7.22 -0.60 -14.47
CA ASN A 60 6.31 -0.36 -15.61
C ASN A 60 4.87 -0.80 -15.29
N SER A 61 3.89 -0.16 -15.94
CA SER A 61 2.48 -0.56 -15.81
C SER A 61 2.28 -2.02 -16.23
N GLY A 62 1.34 -2.72 -15.59
CA GLY A 62 1.06 -4.13 -15.89
C GLY A 62 2.02 -5.16 -15.30
N LEU A 63 3.15 -4.78 -14.69
CA LEU A 63 4.08 -5.72 -14.05
C LEU A 63 3.60 -6.29 -12.69
N GLY A 64 2.33 -6.11 -12.35
CA GLY A 64 1.74 -6.70 -11.14
C GLY A 64 2.15 -6.03 -9.82
N LYS A 65 2.57 -4.76 -9.81
CA LYS A 65 2.89 -4.02 -8.56
C LYS A 65 1.76 -4.07 -7.54
N THR A 66 0.53 -3.81 -7.99
CA THR A 66 -0.65 -3.83 -7.13
C THR A 66 -0.89 -5.24 -6.58
N SER A 67 -0.70 -6.29 -7.38
CA SER A 67 -0.75 -7.68 -6.91
C SER A 67 0.36 -7.98 -5.90
N LEU A 68 1.59 -7.53 -6.16
CA LEU A 68 2.73 -7.72 -5.26
C LEU A 68 2.47 -7.11 -3.88
N LEU A 69 1.88 -5.91 -3.85
CA LEU A 69 1.48 -5.26 -2.61
C LEU A 69 0.30 -5.97 -1.94
N ARG A 70 -0.78 -6.25 -2.68
CA ARG A 70 -2.05 -6.73 -2.12
C ARG A 70 -2.07 -8.22 -1.77
N ALA A 71 -1.49 -9.07 -2.61
CA ALA A 71 -1.42 -10.52 -2.40
C ALA A 71 -0.12 -10.96 -1.73
N GLY A 72 0.93 -10.14 -1.76
CA GLY A 72 2.24 -10.49 -1.21
C GLY A 72 2.58 -9.74 0.08
N LEU A 73 2.79 -8.42 -0.02
CA LEU A 73 3.29 -7.61 1.08
C LEU A 73 2.28 -7.43 2.22
N ILE A 74 1.03 -7.07 1.90
CA ILE A 74 -0.03 -6.83 2.90
C ILE A 74 -0.27 -8.06 3.78
N PRO A 75 -0.45 -9.27 3.23
CA PRO A 75 -0.61 -10.48 4.05
C PRO A 75 0.61 -10.74 4.93
N LYS A 76 1.82 -10.55 4.39
CA LYS A 76 3.07 -10.70 5.17
C LYS A 76 3.14 -9.71 6.33
N LEU A 77 2.76 -8.46 6.11
CA LEU A 77 2.70 -7.43 7.17
C LEU A 77 1.71 -7.83 8.28
N ARG A 78 0.53 -8.36 7.92
CA ARG A 78 -0.47 -8.82 8.90
C ARG A 78 0.03 -10.00 9.75
N VAL A 79 0.72 -10.97 9.13
CA VAL A 79 1.37 -12.10 9.87
C VAL A 79 2.35 -11.57 10.91
N GLU A 80 3.08 -10.51 10.57
CA GLU A 80 4.04 -9.82 11.45
C GLU A 80 3.36 -8.81 12.40
N ARG A 81 2.03 -8.93 12.60
CA ARG A 81 1.20 -8.11 13.50
C ARG A 81 1.10 -6.63 13.14
N PHE A 82 1.53 -6.23 11.94
CA PHE A 82 1.26 -4.88 11.43
C PHE A 82 -0.19 -4.74 10.98
N ARG A 83 -0.65 -3.49 10.92
CA ARG A 83 -1.97 -3.12 10.38
C ARG A 83 -1.80 -2.29 9.11
N PRO A 84 -1.59 -2.94 7.96
CA PRO A 84 -1.44 -2.22 6.70
C PRO A 84 -2.76 -1.54 6.33
N VAL A 85 -2.68 -0.26 5.95
CA VAL A 85 -3.78 0.50 5.38
C VAL A 85 -3.47 0.75 3.91
N HIS A 86 -4.30 0.18 3.03
CA HIS A 86 -4.13 0.36 1.59
C HIS A 86 -4.97 1.55 1.12
N LEU A 87 -4.29 2.58 0.62
CA LEU A 87 -4.87 3.86 0.24
C LEU A 87 -4.61 4.11 -1.26
N LEU A 88 -5.68 4.44 -1.99
CA LEU A 88 -5.58 5.01 -3.33
C LEU A 88 -6.00 6.47 -3.23
N LEU A 89 -5.03 7.38 -3.34
CA LEU A 89 -5.29 8.81 -3.22
C LEU A 89 -5.90 9.33 -4.51
N ASP A 90 -7.01 10.05 -4.37
CA ASP A 90 -7.64 10.78 -5.44
C ASP A 90 -7.22 12.26 -5.38
N PHE A 91 -6.55 12.72 -6.44
CA PHE A 91 -6.06 14.09 -6.58
C PHE A 91 -7.03 14.99 -7.36
N SER A 92 -8.21 14.48 -7.71
CA SER A 92 -9.28 15.25 -8.32
C SER A 92 -9.74 16.38 -7.39
N SER A 93 -10.03 17.54 -7.97
CA SER A 93 -10.60 18.68 -7.23
C SER A 93 -12.01 18.43 -6.71
N ALA A 94 -12.69 17.38 -7.18
CA ALA A 94 -14.02 17.00 -6.71
C ALA A 94 -13.98 16.05 -5.49
N SER A 95 -12.80 15.64 -5.06
CA SER A 95 -12.61 14.63 -4.02
C SER A 95 -12.31 15.28 -2.66
N PRO A 96 -12.56 14.59 -1.53
CA PRO A 96 -12.22 15.09 -0.20
C PRO A 96 -10.73 15.45 -0.11
N SER A 97 -10.36 16.27 0.88
CA SER A 97 -8.94 16.61 1.06
C SER A 97 -8.10 15.34 1.28
N LEU A 98 -6.83 15.36 0.87
CA LEU A 98 -5.94 14.20 1.07
C LEU A 98 -5.86 13.78 2.55
N GLY A 99 -5.94 14.75 3.47
CA GLY A 99 -6.00 14.49 4.91
C GLY A 99 -7.26 13.72 5.31
N ASP A 100 -8.42 14.09 4.75
CA ASP A 100 -9.69 13.40 5.02
C ASP A 100 -9.70 12.00 4.42
N GLN A 101 -9.16 11.82 3.21
CA GLN A 101 -9.02 10.49 2.59
C GLN A 101 -8.17 9.56 3.46
N VAL A 102 -7.06 10.05 4.02
CA VAL A 102 -6.22 9.27 4.94
C VAL A 102 -6.95 8.97 6.25
N ARG A 103 -7.65 9.96 6.81
CA ARG A 103 -8.41 9.79 8.07
C ARG A 103 -9.51 8.74 7.93
N GLU A 104 -10.28 8.82 6.86
CA GLU A 104 -11.34 7.86 6.56
C GLU A 104 -10.76 6.43 6.45
N ALA A 105 -9.67 6.25 5.70
CA ALA A 105 -9.05 4.94 5.59
C ALA A 105 -8.49 4.41 6.92
N LEU A 106 -7.89 5.26 7.74
CA LEU A 106 -7.42 4.86 9.08
C LEU A 106 -8.59 4.47 9.99
N ALA A 107 -9.69 5.23 9.95
CA ALA A 107 -10.89 4.95 10.72
C ALA A 107 -11.45 3.55 10.38
N THR A 108 -11.47 3.17 9.10
CA THR A 108 -11.94 1.82 8.70
C THR A 108 -11.11 0.68 9.29
N VAL A 109 -9.80 0.87 9.48
CA VAL A 109 -8.89 -0.17 10.01
C VAL A 109 -8.81 -0.14 11.54
N CYS A 110 -9.12 1.01 12.14
CA CYS A 110 -9.08 1.21 13.59
C CYS A 110 -10.43 0.95 14.27
N ALA A 111 -11.54 0.87 13.53
CA ALA A 111 -12.87 0.61 14.05
C ALA A 111 -12.96 -0.67 14.93
N ASP A 112 -12.12 -1.66 14.67
CA ASP A 112 -12.11 -2.94 15.41
C ASP A 112 -11.19 -2.92 16.64
N SER A 113 -10.75 -1.77 17.15
CA SER A 113 -9.78 -1.69 18.26
C SER A 113 -9.96 -0.45 19.14
N ASP A 114 -9.57 -0.56 20.40
CA ASP A 114 -9.59 0.52 21.42
C ASP A 114 -8.72 1.75 21.09
N SER A 115 -8.19 1.86 19.87
CA SER A 115 -7.34 2.98 19.45
C SER A 115 -8.12 3.93 18.56
N ASP A 116 -8.31 5.16 19.04
CA ASP A 116 -8.89 6.25 18.27
C ASP A 116 -7.98 6.61 17.07
N ALA A 117 -8.55 6.59 15.87
CA ALA A 117 -7.85 6.96 14.63
C ALA A 117 -7.33 8.41 14.69
N ASP A 118 -8.06 9.29 15.38
CA ASP A 118 -7.65 10.69 15.56
C ASP A 118 -6.43 10.79 16.46
N ALA A 119 -6.34 9.99 17.53
CA ALA A 119 -5.16 9.95 18.40
C ALA A 119 -3.91 9.41 17.67
N LEU A 120 -4.09 8.42 16.78
CA LEU A 120 -3.01 7.92 15.93
C LEU A 120 -2.53 8.99 14.95
N LEU A 121 -3.46 9.67 14.28
CA LEU A 121 -3.14 10.78 13.38
C LEU A 121 -2.45 11.94 14.10
N GLU A 122 -2.89 12.28 15.30
CA GLU A 122 -2.29 13.34 16.10
C GLU A 122 -0.87 12.96 16.52
N ARG A 123 -0.63 11.70 16.88
CA ARG A 123 0.72 11.17 17.14
C ARG A 123 1.60 11.15 15.88
N TRP A 124 1.00 10.95 14.72
CA TRP A 124 1.66 10.88 13.42
C TRP A 124 1.79 12.23 12.72
N ARG A 125 1.19 13.31 13.26
CA ARG A 125 1.43 14.67 12.80
C ARG A 125 2.94 14.88 12.80
N PRO A 126 3.58 14.91 11.62
CA PRO A 126 4.99 15.17 11.62
C PRO A 126 5.13 16.66 11.90
N LEU A 127 6.03 17.01 12.81
CA LEU A 127 6.60 18.36 12.95
C LEU A 127 7.39 18.80 11.68
N ARG A 128 7.20 18.13 10.54
CA ARG A 128 8.01 18.24 9.31
C ARG A 128 7.23 17.77 8.07
N SER A 129 7.26 18.49 6.96
CA SER A 129 6.78 17.96 5.67
C SER A 129 7.57 16.73 5.20
N LEU A 130 7.03 15.92 4.28
CA LEU A 130 7.78 14.83 3.61
C LEU A 130 9.10 15.33 3.01
N TRP A 131 9.10 16.57 2.50
CA TRP A 131 10.28 17.23 1.99
C TRP A 131 11.30 17.55 3.07
N GLU A 132 10.87 17.98 4.25
CA GLU A 132 11.78 18.24 5.36
C GLU A 132 12.42 16.96 5.90
N ILE A 133 11.68 15.85 5.94
CA ILE A 133 12.24 14.53 6.29
C ILE A 133 13.32 14.15 5.26
N TYR A 134 13.00 14.26 3.96
CA TYR A 134 13.92 13.93 2.88
C TYR A 134 15.15 14.85 2.82
N ALA A 135 14.97 16.16 3.05
CA ALA A 135 16.04 17.15 2.96
C ALA A 135 16.96 17.16 4.18
N HIS A 136 16.44 16.89 5.39
CA HIS A 136 17.25 16.85 6.61
C HIS A 136 17.94 15.51 6.83
N GLU A 137 17.34 14.39 6.43
CA GLU A 137 17.94 13.05 6.58
C GLU A 137 18.74 12.61 5.35
N ARG A 138 19.35 13.57 4.61
CA ARG A 138 20.18 13.35 3.41
C ARG A 138 20.77 11.94 3.37
N LEU A 139 20.16 11.09 2.54
CA LEU A 139 20.84 9.97 1.90
C LEU A 139 22.11 10.56 1.29
N ARG A 140 23.26 10.31 1.91
CA ARG A 140 24.53 10.70 1.30
C ARG A 140 24.61 9.96 -0.05
N PRO A 141 24.80 10.66 -1.18
CA PRO A 141 24.94 10.01 -2.49
C PRO A 141 26.14 9.04 -2.59
N ALA A 142 26.95 8.91 -1.53
CA ALA A 142 28.14 8.07 -1.49
C ALA A 142 27.87 6.55 -1.51
N GLN A 143 26.63 6.08 -1.34
CA GLN A 143 26.33 4.63 -1.27
C GLN A 143 25.70 4.04 -2.54
N ILE A 144 25.47 4.84 -3.58
CA ILE A 144 24.97 4.32 -4.88
C ILE A 144 26.14 3.99 -5.83
N ALA A 145 27.30 4.61 -5.66
CA ALA A 145 28.43 4.48 -6.59
C ALA A 145 29.31 3.22 -6.38
N ASP A 146 29.13 2.48 -5.28
CA ASP A 146 30.09 1.42 -4.87
C ASP A 146 29.50 -0.01 -4.91
N ARG A 147 28.40 -0.21 -5.65
CA ARG A 147 27.91 -1.56 -5.95
C ARG A 147 28.48 -1.99 -7.32
N PRO A 148 29.28 -3.08 -7.39
CA PRO A 148 29.72 -3.60 -8.67
C PRO A 148 28.52 -4.09 -9.50
N PRO A 149 28.65 -4.14 -10.85
CA PRO A 149 27.55 -4.42 -11.76
C PRO A 149 26.86 -5.77 -11.52
#